data_AF-A0A660PUI3-F1
#
_entry.id   AF-A0A660PUI3-F1
#
_cell.length_a   1.000
_cell.length_b   1.000
_cell.length_c   1.000
_cell.angle_alpha   90.00
_cell.angle_beta   90.00
_cell.angle_gamma   90.00
#
_symmetry.space_group_name_H-M   'P 1'
#
loop_
_entity.id
_entity.type
_entity.pdbx_description
1 polymer ?
#
loop_
_entity_poly.entity_id
_entity_poly.type
_entity_poly.pdbx_seq_one_letter_code
_entity_poly.pdbx_strand_id
1 'polypeptide(L)'
;IILNAPDIDENWAGTYAVGFIYDAIAKTFEFVGGNQRGSGHFTKRKWNKLYVRLLDSALPEVNGVLPPDRTPETLMGIPEIIRPGLQDVIIRSTGWGDGSVIIKQSMPYPTHVVALGGEFALNNS
;
A
#
# COMPACT_ATOMS: atom_id res chain seq x y z
N ILE A 1 -40.49 -7.16 -8.05
CA ILE A 1 -40.66 -6.66 -9.43
C ILE A 1 -39.81 -7.56 -10.31
N ILE A 2 -40.46 -8.36 -11.17
CA ILE A 2 -39.76 -9.25 -12.11
C ILE A 2 -39.73 -8.50 -13.44
N LEU A 3 -38.54 -8.19 -13.94
CA LEU A 3 -38.36 -7.54 -15.23
C LEU A 3 -38.08 -8.62 -16.27
N ASN A 4 -38.99 -8.79 -17.22
CA ASN A 4 -38.80 -9.65 -18.39
C ASN A 4 -37.79 -8.96 -19.33
N ALA A 5 -36.63 -9.58 -19.52
CA ALA A 5 -35.71 -9.22 -20.59
C ALA A 5 -36.06 -10.05 -21.85
N PRO A 6 -35.99 -9.46 -23.06
CA PRO A 6 -36.22 -10.20 -24.30
C PRO A 6 -35.14 -11.26 -24.52
N ASP A 7 -35.53 -12.44 -25.03
CA ASP A 7 -34.62 -13.52 -25.38
C ASP A 7 -33.71 -13.10 -26.54
N ILE A 8 -32.45 -12.79 -26.23
CA ILE A 8 -31.42 -12.49 -27.21
C ILE A 8 -30.66 -13.79 -27.49
N ASP A 9 -30.89 -14.34 -28.69
CA ASP A 9 -30.18 -15.50 -29.25
C ASP A 9 -28.79 -15.08 -29.75
N GLU A 10 -27.92 -14.68 -28.82
CA GLU A 10 -26.49 -14.54 -29.05
C GLU A 10 -25.78 -15.53 -28.14
N ASN A 11 -24.94 -16.40 -28.71
CA ASN A 11 -24.16 -17.35 -27.94
C ASN A 11 -23.05 -16.62 -27.17
N TRP A 12 -23.39 -16.00 -26.03
CA TRP A 12 -22.50 -15.30 -25.10
C TRP A 12 -21.72 -16.30 -24.24
N ALA A 13 -21.01 -17.24 -24.87
CA ALA A 13 -20.03 -18.09 -24.17
C ALA A 13 -18.77 -17.29 -23.78
N GLY A 14 -18.96 -16.13 -23.14
CA GLY A 14 -17.92 -15.37 -22.46
C GLY A 14 -17.87 -15.80 -21.00
N THR A 15 -16.67 -16.03 -20.47
CA THR A 15 -16.50 -16.19 -19.03
C THR A 15 -16.54 -14.80 -18.40
N TYR A 16 -17.59 -14.49 -17.65
CA TYR A 16 -17.70 -13.23 -16.91
C TYR A 16 -17.23 -13.44 -15.47
N ALA A 17 -16.20 -12.69 -15.06
CA ALA A 17 -15.80 -12.62 -13.66
C ALA A 17 -16.52 -11.44 -13.01
N VAL A 18 -17.46 -11.72 -12.12
CA VAL A 18 -18.12 -10.71 -11.26
C VAL A 18 -17.47 -10.77 -9.89
N GLY A 19 -16.89 -9.64 -9.46
CA GLY A 19 -16.19 -9.52 -8.19
C GLY A 19 -16.69 -8.34 -7.36
N PHE A 20 -16.44 -8.38 -6.05
CA PHE A 20 -16.65 -7.23 -5.17
C PHE A 20 -15.46 -6.27 -5.25
N ILE A 21 -15.73 -4.99 -4.95
CA ILE A 21 -14.66 -4.00 -4.77
C ILE A 21 -13.85 -4.42 -3.53
N TYR A 22 -12.54 -4.50 -3.70
CA TYR A 22 -11.60 -4.79 -2.63
C TYR A 22 -10.88 -3.50 -2.23
N ASP A 23 -10.98 -3.11 -0.97
CA ASP A 23 -10.22 -1.99 -0.40
C ASP A 23 -9.67 -2.43 0.95
N ALA A 24 -8.36 -2.70 1.00
CA ALA A 24 -7.66 -3.07 2.22
C ALA A 24 -6.81 -1.89 2.68
N ILE A 25 -7.04 -1.45 3.92
CA ILE A 25 -6.33 -0.33 4.54
C ILE A 25 -5.71 -0.80 5.84
N ALA A 26 -4.39 -0.69 5.93
CA ALA A 26 -3.65 -0.86 7.17
C ALA A 26 -3.07 0.49 7.60
N LYS A 27 -3.43 0.96 8.80
CA LYS A 27 -2.89 2.18 9.39
C LYS A 27 -2.12 1.84 10.65
N THR A 28 -0.86 2.27 10.72
CA THR A 28 -0.05 2.12 11.94
C THR A 28 -0.36 3.20 12.95
N PHE A 29 -0.04 2.91 14.21
CA PHE A 29 0.03 3.94 15.25
C PHE A 29 1.11 4.98 14.93
N GLU A 30 0.99 6.15 15.55
CA GLU A 30 2.02 7.18 15.54
C GLU A 30 3.32 6.62 16.12
N PHE A 31 4.45 6.92 15.46
CA PHE A 31 5.75 6.56 15.99
C PHE A 31 6.21 7.60 17.01
N VAL A 32 6.34 7.20 18.27
CA VAL A 32 6.85 8.04 19.35
C VAL A 32 8.28 7.62 19.70
N GLY A 33 9.25 8.23 19.03
CA GLY A 33 10.66 8.18 19.46
C GLY A 33 10.97 9.26 20.48
N GLY A 34 11.55 8.92 21.64
CA GLY A 34 12.00 9.88 22.66
C GLY A 34 11.71 9.47 24.11
N ASN A 35 12.39 10.15 25.03
CA ASN A 35 12.43 10.04 26.50
C ASN A 35 11.40 9.08 27.15
N GLN A 36 11.87 8.01 27.82
CA GLN A 36 11.04 7.11 28.64
C GLN A 36 10.23 7.81 29.74
N ARG A 37 10.57 9.07 30.07
CA ARG A 37 9.94 9.88 31.13
C ARG A 37 8.92 10.93 30.64
N GLY A 38 8.66 11.05 29.33
CA GLY A 38 7.69 12.04 28.84
C GLY A 38 7.03 11.64 27.53
N SER A 39 5.71 11.82 27.44
CA SER A 39 5.01 11.65 26.17
C SER A 39 5.33 12.84 25.27
N GLY A 40 5.73 12.56 24.03
CA GLY A 40 5.83 13.57 22.96
C GLY A 40 4.46 14.06 22.47
N HIS A 41 3.47 14.14 23.37
CA HIS A 41 2.13 14.62 23.07
C HIS A 41 2.21 16.06 22.51
N PHE A 42 1.41 16.34 21.49
CA PHE A 42 1.31 17.63 20.77
C PHE A 42 2.47 18.02 19.84
N THR A 43 3.53 17.23 19.70
CA THR A 43 4.57 17.54 18.70
C THR A 43 4.24 16.85 17.38
N LYS A 44 3.99 17.62 16.32
CA LYS A 44 3.89 17.06 14.96
C LYS A 44 5.25 16.51 14.55
N ARG A 45 5.32 15.25 14.12
CA ARG A 45 6.54 14.56 13.72
C ARG A 45 6.22 13.66 12.53
N LYS A 46 7.14 13.51 11.59
CA LYS A 46 6.93 12.65 10.41
C LYS A 46 8.22 11.91 10.10
N TRP A 47 8.09 10.73 9.50
CA TRP A 47 9.22 10.01 8.94
C TRP A 47 9.86 10.85 7.82
N ASN A 48 11.15 11.14 7.94
CA ASN A 48 11.90 11.75 6.85
C ASN A 48 12.08 10.74 5.71
N LYS A 49 12.39 9.50 6.10
CA LYS A 49 12.54 8.36 5.21
C LYS A 49 11.86 7.15 5.83
N LEU A 50 10.93 6.55 5.10
CA LEU A 50 10.22 5.34 5.48
C LEU A 50 10.63 4.21 4.53
N TYR A 51 10.94 3.06 5.09
CA TYR A 51 11.18 1.80 4.41
C TYR A 51 10.04 0.84 4.78
N VAL A 52 9.29 0.40 3.78
CA VAL A 52 8.30 -0.66 3.92
C VAL A 52 8.82 -1.87 3.18
N ARG A 53 9.10 -2.94 3.92
CA ARG A 53 9.58 -4.20 3.38
C ARG A 53 8.39 -5.11 3.11
N LEU A 54 8.22 -5.45 1.85
CA LEU A 54 7.16 -6.30 1.33
C LEU A 54 7.74 -7.64 0.91
N LEU A 55 6.94 -8.70 1.07
CA LEU A 55 7.24 -10.04 0.57
C LEU A 55 6.09 -10.50 -0.33
N ASP A 56 6.41 -10.89 -1.55
CA ASP A 56 5.46 -11.48 -2.51
C ASP A 56 4.14 -10.71 -2.57
N SER A 57 4.21 -9.40 -2.80
CA SER A 57 3.10 -8.47 -2.61
C SER A 57 2.67 -7.78 -3.91
N ALA A 58 1.37 -7.51 -4.01
CA ALA A 58 0.80 -6.71 -5.08
C ALA A 58 0.87 -5.22 -4.76
N LEU A 59 2.05 -4.63 -5.05
CA LEU A 59 2.30 -3.19 -5.22
C LEU A 59 1.36 -2.25 -4.44
N PRO A 60 1.33 -2.36 -3.10
CA PRO A 60 0.42 -1.55 -2.30
C PRO A 60 0.87 -0.09 -2.33
N GLU A 61 -0.10 0.80 -2.29
CA GLU A 61 0.14 2.22 -2.12
C GLU A 61 0.56 2.48 -0.67
N VAL A 62 1.70 3.14 -0.48
CA VAL A 62 2.19 3.48 0.85
C VAL A 62 2.23 5.00 0.98
N ASN A 63 1.48 5.55 1.94
CA ASN A 63 1.35 6.99 2.20
C ASN A 63 1.02 7.84 0.96
N GLY A 64 0.14 7.38 0.07
CA GLY A 64 -0.19 8.13 -1.15
C GLY A 64 0.73 7.85 -2.34
N VAL A 65 1.82 7.11 -2.12
CA VAL A 65 2.85 6.86 -3.14
C VAL A 65 2.69 5.44 -3.67
N LEU A 66 2.48 5.36 -4.98
CA LEU A 66 2.48 4.10 -5.72
C LEU A 66 3.94 3.68 -6.02
N PRO A 67 4.32 2.44 -5.71
CA PRO A 67 5.59 1.90 -6.18
C PRO A 67 5.59 1.81 -7.72
N PRO A 68 6.76 1.80 -8.38
CA PRO A 68 6.82 1.68 -9.83
C PRO A 68 6.12 0.38 -10.27
N ASP A 69 5.43 0.39 -11.41
CA ASP A 69 4.63 -0.75 -11.88
C ASP A 69 5.45 -1.85 -12.58
N ARG A 70 6.71 -1.56 -12.97
CA ARG A 70 7.57 -2.51 -13.69
C ARG A 70 9.02 -2.47 -13.25
N THR A 71 9.68 -3.62 -13.30
CA THR A 71 11.14 -3.75 -13.23
C THR A 71 11.75 -3.87 -14.63
N PRO A 72 12.98 -3.38 -14.89
CA PRO A 72 13.63 -3.48 -16.21
C PRO A 72 13.82 -4.91 -16.72
N GLU A 73 13.76 -5.91 -15.82
CA GLU A 73 13.92 -7.33 -16.13
C GLU A 73 12.65 -7.96 -16.73
N THR A 74 11.49 -7.33 -16.55
CA THR A 74 10.22 -7.86 -17.08
C THR A 74 10.07 -7.60 -18.58
N LEU A 75 9.74 -8.66 -19.34
CA LEU A 75 9.49 -8.58 -20.78
C LEU A 75 8.32 -7.65 -21.08
N MET A 76 8.44 -6.87 -22.16
CA MET A 76 7.34 -6.04 -22.64
C MET A 76 6.14 -6.92 -23.03
N GLY A 77 4.96 -6.57 -22.50
CA GLY A 77 3.69 -7.26 -22.80
C GLY A 77 3.19 -8.19 -21.69
N ILE A 78 4.02 -8.46 -20.66
CA ILE A 78 3.61 -9.26 -19.49
C ILE A 78 3.40 -8.31 -18.31
N PRO A 79 2.21 -8.24 -17.70
CA PRO A 79 1.98 -7.43 -16.51
C PRO A 79 2.64 -8.08 -15.28
N GLU A 80 3.42 -7.30 -14.53
CA GLU A 80 4.02 -7.72 -13.26
C GLU A 80 3.03 -7.43 -12.13
N ILE A 81 2.08 -8.33 -11.90
CA ILE A 81 0.99 -8.11 -10.93
C ILE A 81 1.45 -8.38 -9.49
N ILE A 82 2.24 -9.43 -9.30
CA ILE A 82 2.85 -9.78 -8.02
C ILE A 82 4.35 -9.76 -8.22
N ARG A 83 5.02 -9.09 -7.30
CA ARG A 83 6.46 -8.99 -7.31
C ARG A 83 7.07 -10.03 -6.38
N PRO A 84 7.73 -11.07 -6.91
CA PRO A 84 8.30 -12.12 -6.08
C PRO A 84 9.52 -11.59 -5.32
N GLY A 85 9.69 -12.08 -4.09
CA GLY A 85 10.83 -11.80 -3.23
C GLY A 85 10.63 -10.62 -2.27
N LEU A 86 11.73 -10.27 -1.61
CA LEU A 86 11.83 -9.19 -0.64
C LEU A 86 12.07 -7.86 -1.35
N GLN A 87 11.18 -6.90 -1.12
CA GLN A 87 11.25 -5.59 -1.75
C GLN A 87 11.08 -4.47 -0.75
N ASP A 88 11.93 -3.46 -0.86
CA ASP A 88 11.91 -2.29 0.01
C ASP A 88 11.29 -1.11 -0.76
N VAL A 89 10.10 -0.70 -0.34
CA VAL A 89 9.46 0.54 -0.81
C VAL A 89 9.98 1.69 0.04
N ILE A 90 10.72 2.60 -0.60
CA ILE A 90 11.34 3.75 0.05
C ILE A 90 10.52 4.99 -0.24
N ILE A 91 10.00 5.61 0.82
CA ILE A 91 9.29 6.88 0.74
C ILE A 91 10.08 7.95 1.45
N ARG A 92 10.34 9.03 0.74
CA ARG A 92 10.92 10.24 1.31
C ARG A 92 9.79 11.24 1.49
N SER A 93 9.46 11.55 2.73
CA SER A 93 8.45 12.55 3.01
C SER A 93 9.11 13.80 3.56
N THR A 94 8.74 14.95 2.99
CA THR A 94 9.10 16.27 3.53
C THR A 94 7.89 16.82 4.30
N GLY A 95 8.13 17.53 5.40
CA GLY A 95 7.10 18.21 6.19
C GLY A 95 6.71 17.52 7.51
N TRP A 96 5.79 18.13 8.23
CA TRP A 96 5.37 17.74 9.59
C TRP A 96 4.02 17.02 9.56
N GLY A 97 3.84 16.00 10.42
CA GLY A 97 2.65 15.16 10.42
C GLY A 97 2.44 14.42 11.75
N ASP A 98 1.71 13.32 11.68
CA ASP A 98 1.35 12.43 12.81
C ASP A 98 2.27 11.20 12.91
N GLY A 99 3.21 11.03 11.97
CA GLY A 99 4.12 9.89 11.94
C GLY A 99 3.46 8.53 11.67
N SER A 100 2.13 8.49 11.50
CA SER A 100 1.39 7.29 11.10
C SER A 100 1.67 6.93 9.64
N VAL A 101 1.72 5.63 9.36
CA VAL A 101 1.92 5.05 8.02
C VAL A 101 0.61 4.42 7.59
N ILE A 102 0.16 4.75 6.38
CA ILE A 102 -1.03 4.19 5.75
C ILE A 102 -0.57 3.34 4.58
N ILE A 103 -0.97 2.07 4.56
CA ILE A 103 -0.78 1.14 3.47
C ILE A 103 -2.16 0.83 2.92
N LYS A 104 -2.37 1.10 1.63
CA LYS A 104 -3.63 0.89 0.94
C LYS A 104 -3.43 -0.07 -0.22
N GLN A 105 -4.36 -1.00 -0.38
CA GLN A 105 -4.36 -1.95 -1.47
C GLN A 105 -5.74 -2.01 -2.12
N SER A 106 -5.80 -1.69 -3.40
CA SER A 106 -7.00 -1.68 -4.23
C SER A 106 -7.23 -2.99 -4.98
N MET A 107 -6.22 -3.87 -5.07
CA MET A 107 -6.30 -5.13 -5.80
C MET A 107 -6.36 -6.33 -4.84
N PRO A 108 -7.25 -7.31 -5.07
CA PRO A 108 -7.45 -8.47 -4.19
C PRO A 108 -6.36 -9.54 -4.37
N TYR A 109 -5.11 -9.16 -4.15
CA TYR A 109 -3.93 -10.02 -4.25
C TYR A 109 -3.24 -10.13 -2.88
N PRO A 110 -2.40 -11.16 -2.66
CA PRO A 110 -1.65 -11.24 -1.41
C PRO A 110 -0.72 -10.04 -1.24
N THR A 111 -0.67 -9.51 -0.01
CA THR A 111 0.30 -8.48 0.41
C THR A 111 0.80 -8.83 1.79
N HIS A 112 2.09 -9.15 1.87
CA HIS A 112 2.74 -9.42 3.14
C HIS A 112 3.69 -8.26 3.47
N VAL A 113 3.38 -7.56 4.55
CA VAL A 113 4.25 -6.52 5.11
C VAL A 113 5.13 -7.17 6.17
N VAL A 114 6.43 -7.22 5.93
CA VAL A 114 7.40 -7.90 6.80
C VAL A 114 7.99 -6.94 7.83
N ALA A 115 8.34 -5.73 7.40
CA ALA A 115 8.95 -4.75 8.28
C ALA A 115 8.58 -3.32 7.89
N LEU A 116 8.47 -2.46 8.90
CA LEU A 116 8.33 -1.03 8.78
C LEU A 116 9.47 -0.39 9.57
N GLY A 117 10.27 0.44 8.91
CA GLY A 117 11.41 1.11 9.53
C GLY A 117 11.73 2.42 8.83
N GLY A 118 12.59 3.24 9.40
CA GLY A 118 12.80 4.57 8.83
C GLY A 118 13.79 5.43 9.59
N GLU A 119 14.12 6.55 8.96
CA GLU A 119 14.81 7.66 9.60
C GLU A 119 13.77 8.65 10.09
N PHE A 120 13.78 8.86 11.41
CA PHE A 120 12.89 9.79 12.08
C PHE A 120 13.74 10.92 12.67
N ALA A 121 13.61 12.13 12.14
CA ALA A 121 14.30 13.27 12.71
C ALA A 121 13.56 13.76 13.96
N LEU A 122 14.21 13.60 15.10
CA LEU A 122 13.78 14.19 16.36
C LEU A 122 14.54 15.49 16.54
N ASN A 123 13.85 16.63 16.40
CA ASN A 123 14.40 17.90 16.84
C ASN A 123 13.97 18.10 18.30
N ASN A 124 14.78 17.59 19.23
CA ASN A 124 14.59 17.73 20.66
C ASN A 124 15.78 18.50 21.24
N SER A 125 15.78 19.83 21.06
CA SER A 125 16.67 20.76 21.77
C SER A 125 16.07 21.15 23.10
#